data_AF-A0A959CYL7-F1
#
_entry.id   AF-A0A959CYL7-F1
#
_cell.length_a   1.000
_cell.length_b   1.000
_cell.length_c   1.000
_cell.angle_alpha   90.00
_cell.angle_beta   90.00
_cell.angle_gamma   90.00
#
_symmetry.space_group_name_H-M   'P 1'
#
loop_
_entity.id
_entity.type
_entity.pdbx_description
1 polymer ?
#
loop_
_entity_poly.entity_id
_entity_poly.type
_entity_poly.pdbx_seq_one_letter_code
_entity_poly.pdbx_strand_id
1 'polypeptide(L)' 'EEQFRKAFTEGKSKGLEGTRPILPPMPWANYINIVDEDLKAIFAYLKSTNPVENAVPNPIPPGELNGPVE' A
#
# COMPACT_ATOMS: atom_id res chain seq x y z
N GLU A 1 3.38 7.75 10.81
CA GLU A 1 4.59 7.59 9.97
C GLU A 1 5.07 6.13 9.94
N GLU A 2 5.25 5.47 11.09
CA GLU A 2 5.75 4.09 11.16
C GLU A 2 4.95 3.09 10.30
N GLN A 3 3.62 3.09 10.39
CA GLN A 3 2.76 2.24 9.56
C GLN A 3 2.94 2.53 8.06
N PHE A 4 3.10 3.80 7.69
CA PHE A 4 3.31 4.19 6.29
C PHE A 4 4.65 3.64 5.77
N ARG A 5 5.71 3.73 6.59
CA ARG A 5 7.00 3.10 6.30
C ARG A 5 6.87 1.59 6.11
N LYS A 6 6.28 0.88 7.08
CA LYS A 6 6.09 -0.58 6.99
C LYS A 6 5.29 -1.00 5.75
N ALA A 7 4.29 -0.20 5.33
CA ALA A 7 3.55 -0.46 4.10
C ALA A 7 4.43 -0.33 2.84
N PHE A 8 5.31 0.66 2.78
CA PHE A 8 6.19 0.89 1.63
C PHE A 8 7.39 -0.06 1.57
N THR A 9 8.02 -0.36 2.71
CA THR A 9 9.29 -1.11 2.75
C THR A 9 9.09 -2.60 2.99
N GLU A 10 8.06 -2.99 3.74
CA GLU A 10 7.81 -4.39 4.13
C GLU A 10 6.55 -4.96 3.45
N GLY A 11 5.83 -4.13 2.69
CA GLY A 11 4.63 -4.56 1.98
C GLY A 11 3.51 -5.03 2.91
N LYS A 12 3.43 -4.56 4.16
CA LYS A 12 2.37 -4.97 5.10
C LYS A 12 1.09 -4.19 4.84
N SER A 13 -0.05 -4.90 4.77
CA SER A 13 -1.35 -4.25 4.59
C SER A 13 -1.60 -3.23 5.72
N LYS A 14 -1.82 -1.96 5.35
CA LYS A 14 -1.94 -0.83 6.29
C LYS A 14 -0.74 -0.62 7.22
N GLY A 15 0.41 -1.26 6.95
CA GLY A 15 1.58 -1.21 7.82
C GLY A 15 1.42 -1.92 9.17
N LEU A 16 0.43 -2.81 9.30
CA LEU A 16 0.13 -3.52 10.55
C LEU A 16 0.82 -4.89 10.59
N GLU A 17 1.40 -5.22 11.74
CA GLU A 17 2.00 -6.53 11.97
C GLU A 17 0.94 -7.63 12.05
N GLY A 18 1.29 -8.85 11.62
CA GLY A 18 0.35 -9.97 11.54
C GLY A 18 -0.69 -9.87 10.42
N THR A 19 -0.67 -8.82 9.59
CA THR A 19 -1.55 -8.70 8.44
C THR A 19 -0.96 -9.33 7.17
N ARG A 20 -1.85 -9.62 6.21
CA ARG A 20 -1.46 -10.10 4.88
C ARG A 20 -0.53 -9.09 4.16
N PRO A 21 0.30 -9.56 3.22
CA PRO A 21 1.04 -8.67 2.33
C PRO A 21 0.11 -7.85 1.44
N ILE A 22 0.60 -6.70 1.00
CA ILE A 22 -0.01 -5.88 -0.05
C ILE A 22 0.10 -6.65 -1.37
N LEU A 23 -1.05 -6.89 -2.00
CA LEU A 23 -1.16 -7.54 -3.30
C LEU A 23 -1.04 -6.49 -4.43
N PRO A 24 -0.71 -6.91 -5.67
CA PRO A 24 -0.81 -6.04 -6.84
C PRO A 24 -2.18 -5.35 -6.91
N PRO A 25 -2.28 -4.10 -7.40
CA PRO A 25 -1.34 -3.38 -8.28
C PRO A 25 -0.25 -2.54 -7.59
N MET A 26 -0.24 -2.44 -6.25
CA MET A 26 0.70 -1.57 -5.55
C MET A 26 2.14 -2.12 -5.61
N PRO A 27 3.11 -1.42 -6.22
CA PRO A 27 4.45 -1.94 -6.47
C PRO A 27 5.40 -1.67 -5.30
N TRP A 28 5.03 -2.10 -4.08
CA TRP A 28 5.83 -1.85 -2.87
C TRP A 28 7.26 -2.39 -2.95
N ALA A 29 7.46 -3.51 -3.67
CA ALA A 29 8.78 -4.10 -3.89
C ALA A 29 9.77 -3.15 -4.60
N ASN A 30 9.26 -2.21 -5.41
CA ASN A 30 10.10 -1.22 -6.09
C ASN A 30 10.57 -0.11 -5.15
N TYR A 31 9.92 0.06 -3.99
CA TYR A 31 10.16 1.13 -3.03
C TYR A 31 10.92 0.67 -1.78
N ILE A 32 11.38 -0.58 -1.72
CA ILE A 32 12.09 -1.12 -0.54
C ILE A 32 13.37 -0.34 -0.19
N ASN A 33 13.98 0.31 -1.20
CA ASN A 33 15.21 1.09 -1.07
C ASN A 33 14.96 2.60 -1.16
N ILE A 34 13.72 3.07 -0.95
CA ILE A 34 13.42 4.49 -0.92
C ILE A 34 14.17 5.16 0.25
N VAL A 35 14.67 6.38 0.01
CA VAL A 35 15.35 7.16 1.05
C VAL A 35 14.32 7.58 2.10
N ASP A 36 14.69 7.51 3.38
CA ASP A 36 13.78 7.87 4.49
C ASP A 36 13.27 9.32 4.40
N GLU A 37 14.08 10.23 3.85
CA GLU A 37 13.69 11.62 3.61
C GLU A 37 12.56 11.75 2.58
N ASP A 38 12.66 11.04 1.45
CA ASP A 38 11.62 11.03 0.43
C ASP A 38 10.32 10.42 0.98
N LEU A 39 10.43 9.35 1.77
CA LEU A 39 9.27 8.72 2.40
C LEU A 39 8.55 9.67 3.37
N LYS A 40 9.31 10.46 4.13
CA LYS A 40 8.76 11.52 5.00
C LYS A 40 8.12 12.64 4.20
N ALA A 41 8.75 13.08 3.12
CA ALA A 41 8.22 14.13 2.25
C ALA A 41 6.89 13.70 1.61
N ILE A 42 6.81 12.47 1.10
CA ILE A 42 5.58 11.89 0.55
C ILE A 42 4.50 11.80 1.63
N PHE A 43 4.84 11.30 2.83
CA PHE A 43 3.88 11.20 3.94
C PHE A 43 3.31 12.59 4.33
N ALA A 44 4.18 13.59 4.45
CA ALA A 44 3.79 14.96 4.76
C ALA A 44 2.89 15.55 3.68
N TYR A 45 3.25 15.34 2.40
CA TYR A 45 2.44 15.78 1.27
C TYR A 45 1.04 15.16 1.29
N LEU A 46 0.94 13.83 1.41
CA LEU A 46 -0.35 13.13 1.46
C LEU A 46 -1.20 13.58 2.65
N LYS A 47 -0.60 13.82 3.81
CA LYS A 47 -1.28 14.35 5.01
C LYS A 47 -1.78 15.79 4.84
N SER A 48 -1.17 16.57 3.94
CA SER A 48 -1.59 17.94 3.63
C SER A 48 -2.79 18.01 2.69
N THR A 49 -3.04 16.94 1.93
CA THR A 49 -4.18 16.87 0.98
C THR A 49 -5.48 16.48 1.69
N ASN A 50 -6.62 16.89 1.12
CA ASN A 50 -7.93 16.49 1.62
C ASN A 50 -8.13 14.97 1.42
N PRO A 51 -8.67 14.26 2.43
CA PRO A 51 -8.95 12.84 2.28
C PRO A 51 -10.03 12.62 1.21
N VAL A 52 -9.85 11.56 0.41
CA VAL A 52 -10.86 11.08 -0.54
C VAL A 52 -11.60 9.92 0.10
N GLU A 53 -12.92 10.02 0.19
CA GLU A 53 -13.76 8.90 0.61
C GLU A 53 -13.78 7.85 -0.49
N ASN A 54 -13.13 6.71 -0.25
CA ASN A 54 -13.05 5.61 -1.20
C ASN A 54 -13.14 4.27 -0.46
N ALA A 55 -14.25 3.57 -0.66
CA ALA A 55 -14.43 2.20 -0.15
C ALA A 55 -13.67 1.22 -1.05
N VAL A 56 -12.41 0.97 -0.72
CA VAL A 56 -11.55 0.05 -1.50
C VAL A 56 -12.08 -1.39 -1.36
N PRO A 57 -12.38 -2.09 -2.47
CA PRO A 57 -12.82 -3.48 -2.43
C PRO A 57 -11.73 -4.40 -1.89
N ASN A 58 -12.12 -5.61 -1.48
CA ASN A 58 -11.14 -6.62 -1.07
C ASN A 58 -10.20 -6.96 -2.24
N PRO A 59 -8.89 -7.15 -1.98
CA PRO A 59 -7.96 -7.45 -3.05
C PRO A 59 -8.22 -8.86 -3.58
N ILE A 60 -8.10 -8.99 -4.90
CA ILE A 60 -8.27 -10.26 -5.60
C ILE A 60 -6.89 -10.96 -5.69
N PRO A 61 -6.75 -12.21 -5.23
CA PRO A 61 -5.48 -12.95 -5.31
C PRO A 61 -5.01 -13.18 -6.75
N PRO A 62 -3.69 -13.26 -6.98
CA PRO A 62 -3.15 -13.71 -8.27
C PRO A 62 -3.68 -15.11 -8.61
N GLY A 63 -4.43 -15.24 -9.70
CA GLY A 63 -5.08 -16.49 -10.13
C GLY A 63 -6.61 -16.39 -10.23
N GLU A 64 -7.25 -15.53 -9.45
CA GLU A 64 -8.71 -15.27 -9.49
C GLU A 64 -9.08 -14.08 -10.39
N LEU A 65 -8.07 -13.36 -10.91
CA LEU A 65 -8.24 -12.22 -11.82
C LEU A 65 -8.85 -12.59 -13.19
N ASN A 66 -8.97 -13.89 -13.52
CA ASN A 66 -9.52 -14.41 -14.78
C ASN A 66 -10.82 -15.22 -14.60
N GLY A 67 -11.53 -15.08 -13.47
CA GLY A 67 -12.84 -15.72 -13.28
C GLY A 67 -13.88 -15.21 -14.29
N PRO A 68 -14.88 -16.03 -14.66
CA PRO A 68 -15.88 -15.63 -15.64
C PRO A 68 -16.61 -14.38 -15.15
N VAL A 69 -16.79 -13.43 -16.06
CA VAL A 69 -17.71 -12.30 -15.88
C VAL A 69 -19.12 -12.90 -15.91
N GLU A 70 -19.75 -13.00 -14.75
CA GLU A 70 -21.21 -13.18 -14.65
C GLU A 70 -21.88 -11.81 -14.49
#